data_AF-A0A183HK84-F1
#
_entry.id   AF-A0A183HK84-F1
#
_cell.length_a   1.000
_cell.length_b   1.000
_cell.length_c   1.000
_cell.angle_alpha   90.00
_cell.angle_beta   90.00
_cell.angle_gamma   90.00
#
_symmetry.space_group_name_H-M   'P 1'
#
loop_
_entity.id
_entity.type
_entity.pdbx_description
1 polymer ?
#
loop_
_entity_poly.entity_id
_entity_poly.type
_entity_poly.pdbx_seq_one_letter_code
_entity_poly.pdbx_strand_id
1 'polypeptide(L)'
;MLIRYNLKLVGVDIPNLRMVLWGRWGTGKSMTVFQTIYYVWKQGWIVFTIPNSMLMTIMRDYDEVKASTYREGRIDFPQLGHQILRRFKLMNTPNWEKLKECKAQKHYKWSKVEETKAGEPITNIVDIGLSAPSLSSDCVGGLLRELTHHCSTGKFPLLVTIDHANSLYGKTTMKDRDHKFVDPKYFTLVHHLRKLLQNDWVGSST
;
A
#
# COMPACT_ATOMS: atom_id res chain seq x y z
N MET A 1 -1.66 -1.10 -15.34
CA MET A 1 -0.97 -1.86 -14.27
C MET A 1 0.32 -1.15 -13.97
N LEU A 2 0.55 -0.74 -12.73
CA LEU A 2 1.70 0.07 -12.34
C LEU A 2 2.68 -0.79 -11.57
N ILE A 3 3.94 -0.73 -11.97
CA ILE A 3 5.05 -1.36 -11.30
C ILE A 3 6.08 -0.30 -10.93
N ARG A 4 6.53 -0.30 -9.68
CA ARG A 4 7.69 0.47 -9.26
C ARG A 4 8.85 -0.44 -8.94
N TYR A 5 9.95 -0.27 -9.67
CA TYR A 5 11.17 -1.04 -9.51
C TYR A 5 12.30 -0.20 -8.94
N ASN A 6 13.30 -0.90 -8.40
CA ASN A 6 14.67 -0.41 -8.25
C ASN A 6 15.66 -1.39 -8.91
N LEU A 7 15.34 -1.83 -10.14
CA LEU A 7 16.11 -2.89 -10.80
C LEU A 7 17.37 -2.27 -11.40
N LYS A 8 18.53 -2.87 -11.13
CA LYS A 8 19.74 -2.66 -11.94
C LYS A 8 19.52 -3.28 -13.33
N LEU A 9 18.69 -2.67 -14.16
CA LEU A 9 18.69 -2.89 -15.60
C LEU A 9 19.49 -1.74 -16.20
N VAL A 10 20.70 -2.08 -16.67
CA VAL A 10 21.55 -1.18 -17.47
C VAL A 10 21.98 0.08 -16.72
N GLY A 11 22.78 -0.05 -15.67
CA GLY A 11 23.73 1.02 -15.26
C GLY A 11 23.21 2.44 -14.98
N VAL A 12 21.90 2.68 -14.87
CA VAL A 12 21.33 3.99 -14.57
C VAL A 12 20.67 3.94 -13.20
N ASP A 13 21.20 4.73 -12.27
CA ASP A 13 20.62 4.98 -10.96
C ASP A 13 19.42 5.93 -11.14
N ILE A 14 18.28 5.38 -11.53
CA ILE A 14 17.04 6.16 -11.69
C ILE A 14 16.29 6.08 -10.35
N PRO A 15 16.30 7.15 -9.53
CA PRO A 15 15.53 7.15 -8.30
C PRO A 15 14.05 7.00 -8.65
N ASN A 16 13.40 5.97 -8.08
CA ASN A 16 11.95 5.75 -8.15
C ASN A 16 11.37 5.46 -9.55
N LEU A 17 11.94 4.51 -10.30
CA LEU A 17 11.43 4.08 -11.60
C LEU A 17 9.95 3.64 -11.52
N ARG A 18 9.10 4.23 -12.38
CA ARG A 18 7.69 3.85 -12.57
C ARG A 18 7.49 3.30 -13.96
N MET A 19 6.85 2.15 -14.03
CA MET A 19 6.50 1.51 -15.28
C MET A 19 5.01 1.24 -15.30
N VAL A 20 4.36 1.60 -16.40
CA VAL A 20 2.97 1.23 -16.65
C VAL A 20 2.96 0.16 -17.72
N LEU A 21 2.51 -1.05 -17.37
CA LEU A 21 2.19 -2.05 -18.37
C LEU A 21 0.80 -1.76 -18.94
N TRP A 22 0.77 -1.48 -20.24
CA TRP A 22 -0.41 -1.22 -21.05
C TRP A 22 -0.45 -2.17 -22.26
N GLY A 23 -1.65 -2.45 -22.75
CA GLY A 23 -1.90 -3.34 -23.88
C GLY A 23 -3.31 -3.90 -23.85
N ARG A 24 -3.73 -4.52 -24.96
CA ARG A 24 -5.06 -5.14 -25.11
C ARG A 24 -5.35 -6.19 -24.04
N TRP A 25 -6.62 -6.51 -23.82
CA TRP A 25 -6.97 -7.59 -22.88
C TRP A 25 -6.32 -8.92 -23.31
N GLY A 26 -5.91 -9.74 -22.35
CA GLY A 26 -5.25 -11.02 -22.63
C GLY A 26 -3.75 -10.96 -23.01
N THR A 27 -3.11 -9.80 -23.11
CA THR A 27 -1.68 -9.68 -23.52
C THR A 27 -0.66 -10.05 -22.44
N GLY A 28 -1.02 -10.82 -21.41
CA GLY A 28 -0.07 -11.31 -20.40
C GLY A 28 0.45 -10.28 -19.38
N LYS A 29 -0.03 -9.03 -19.36
CA LYS A 29 0.45 -7.97 -18.44
C LYS A 29 0.54 -8.43 -16.97
N SER A 30 -0.52 -9.04 -16.45
CA SER A 30 -0.54 -9.52 -15.06
C SER A 30 0.47 -10.63 -14.83
N MET A 31 0.67 -11.53 -15.81
CA MET A 31 1.69 -12.58 -15.74
C MET A 31 3.09 -11.99 -15.69
N THR A 32 3.38 -10.99 -16.53
CA THR A 32 4.67 -10.28 -16.50
C THR A 32 4.96 -9.71 -15.12
N VAL A 33 3.98 -9.05 -14.48
CA VAL A 33 4.15 -8.54 -13.11
C VAL A 33 4.41 -9.65 -12.11
N PHE A 34 3.69 -10.76 -12.18
CA PHE A 34 3.94 -11.90 -11.29
C PHE A 34 5.34 -12.49 -11.47
N GLN A 35 5.81 -12.64 -12.70
CA GLN A 35 7.17 -13.10 -12.99
C GLN A 35 8.21 -12.17 -12.37
N THR A 36 8.01 -10.86 -12.49
CA THR A 36 8.97 -9.92 -11.95
C THR A 36 8.89 -9.79 -10.42
N ILE A 37 7.71 -9.90 -9.82
CA ILE A 37 7.56 -10.05 -8.36
C ILE A 37 8.36 -11.26 -7.88
N TYR A 38 8.23 -12.42 -8.54
CA TYR A 38 8.95 -13.63 -8.17
C TYR A 38 10.47 -13.47 -8.27
N TYR A 39 10.93 -12.85 -9.36
CA TYR A 39 12.36 -12.54 -9.56
C TYR A 39 12.91 -11.66 -8.43
N VAL A 40 12.21 -10.58 -8.09
CA VAL A 40 12.61 -9.65 -7.04
C VAL A 40 12.50 -10.25 -5.63
N TRP A 41 11.48 -11.10 -5.41
CA TRP A 41 11.33 -11.84 -4.16
C TRP A 41 12.53 -12.78 -3.91
N LYS A 42 13.01 -13.47 -4.96
CA LYS A 42 14.25 -14.28 -4.88
C LYS A 42 15.49 -13.47 -4.53
N GLN A 43 15.55 -12.20 -4.90
CA GLN A 43 16.66 -11.30 -4.57
C GLN A 43 16.59 -10.74 -3.14
N GLY A 44 15.56 -11.08 -2.37
CA GLY A 44 15.43 -10.66 -0.98
C GLY A 44 14.99 -9.20 -0.81
N TRP A 45 14.28 -8.65 -1.79
CA TRP A 45 13.67 -7.32 -1.68
C TRP A 45 12.37 -7.36 -0.90
N ILE A 46 11.94 -6.19 -0.43
CA ILE A 46 10.61 -6.02 0.16
C ILE A 46 9.59 -5.83 -0.95
N VAL A 47 8.48 -6.56 -0.89
CA VAL A 47 7.43 -6.53 -1.90
C VAL A 47 6.11 -6.07 -1.27
N PHE A 48 5.50 -5.04 -1.86
CA PHE A 48 4.15 -4.59 -1.54
C PHE A 48 3.29 -4.67 -2.81
N THR A 49 2.30 -5.57 -2.80
CA THR A 49 1.50 -5.90 -4.00
C THR A 49 0.02 -5.79 -3.72
N ILE A 50 -0.67 -5.03 -4.56
CA ILE A 50 -2.14 -4.94 -4.58
C ILE A 50 -2.66 -5.64 -5.84
N PRO A 51 -3.29 -6.81 -5.68
CA PRO A 51 -3.92 -7.53 -6.79
C PRO A 51 -5.20 -6.82 -7.25
N ASN A 52 -5.61 -7.12 -8.48
CA ASN A 52 -6.82 -6.54 -9.08
C ASN A 52 -8.08 -6.84 -8.25
N SER A 53 -8.19 -8.05 -7.70
CA SER A 53 -9.34 -8.45 -6.88
C SER A 53 -9.58 -7.49 -5.73
N MET A 54 -8.53 -7.11 -4.99
CA MET A 54 -8.62 -6.17 -3.88
C MET A 54 -9.05 -4.77 -4.33
N LEU A 55 -8.52 -4.30 -5.47
CA LEU A 55 -8.81 -2.96 -5.98
C LEU A 55 -10.24 -2.87 -6.55
N MET A 56 -10.71 -3.93 -7.20
CA MET A 56 -12.10 -4.05 -7.66
C MET A 56 -13.08 -4.07 -6.49
N THR A 57 -12.73 -4.72 -5.37
CA THR A 57 -13.55 -4.73 -4.16
C THR A 57 -13.70 -3.33 -3.56
N ILE A 58 -12.65 -2.51 -3.54
CA ILE A 58 -12.75 -1.10 -3.08
C ILE A 58 -13.71 -0.28 -3.93
N MET A 59 -13.68 -0.51 -5.25
CA MET A 59 -14.43 0.31 -6.21
C MET A 59 -15.89 -0.14 -6.38
N ARG A 60 -16.22 -1.32 -5.84
CA ARG A 60 -17.57 -1.89 -5.84
C ARG A 60 -18.24 -1.66 -4.49
N ASP A 61 -19.56 -1.77 -4.46
CA ASP A 61 -20.33 -1.67 -3.23
C ASP A 61 -19.86 -2.78 -2.28
N TYR A 62 -19.41 -2.38 -1.10
CA TYR A 62 -18.83 -3.28 -0.10
C TYR A 62 -19.61 -3.10 1.19
N ASP A 63 -20.17 -4.19 1.71
CA ASP A 63 -21.15 -4.11 2.80
C ASP A 63 -20.55 -3.68 4.15
N GLU A 64 -19.24 -3.84 4.36
CA GLU A 64 -18.59 -3.58 5.66
C GLU A 64 -17.69 -2.34 5.65
N VAL A 65 -18.25 -1.21 5.23
CA VAL A 65 -17.55 0.06 5.15
C VAL A 65 -17.78 0.87 6.44
N LYS A 66 -16.73 1.52 6.96
CA LYS A 66 -16.80 2.32 8.19
C LYS A 66 -16.38 3.75 7.95
N ALA A 67 -16.97 4.70 8.68
CA ALA A 67 -16.43 6.05 8.75
C ALA A 67 -15.05 6.01 9.42
N SER A 68 -14.09 6.74 8.86
CA SER A 68 -12.73 6.74 9.36
C SER A 68 -12.65 7.43 10.72
N THR A 69 -11.97 6.78 11.66
CA THR A 69 -11.73 7.33 13.00
C THR A 69 -10.58 8.34 13.02
N TYR A 70 -9.67 8.28 12.04
CA TYR A 70 -8.49 9.14 11.98
C TYR A 70 -8.73 10.47 11.26
N ARG A 71 -9.61 10.49 10.25
CA ARG A 71 -10.00 11.72 9.53
C ARG A 71 -11.50 11.73 9.25
N GLU A 72 -12.16 12.76 9.77
CA GLU A 72 -13.57 13.01 9.50
C GLU A 72 -13.83 13.17 8.00
N GLY A 73 -14.92 12.56 7.52
CA GLY A 73 -15.31 12.56 6.12
C GLY A 73 -14.60 11.54 5.23
N ARG A 74 -13.72 10.69 5.78
CA ARG A 74 -13.16 9.55 5.06
C ARG A 74 -13.85 8.24 5.39
N ILE A 75 -13.65 7.30 4.48
CA ILE A 75 -14.27 6.00 4.49
C ILE A 75 -13.18 4.94 4.51
N ASP A 76 -13.23 4.09 5.53
CA ASP A 76 -12.30 3.00 5.79
C ASP A 76 -12.88 1.66 5.35
N PHE A 77 -11.99 0.76 4.96
CA PHE A 77 -12.31 -0.60 4.52
C PHE A 77 -11.57 -1.61 5.42
N PRO A 78 -12.06 -1.86 6.65
CA PRO A 78 -11.39 -2.68 7.67
C PRO A 78 -10.95 -4.07 7.18
N GLN A 79 -11.86 -4.80 6.52
CA GLN A 79 -11.56 -6.17 6.08
C GLN A 79 -10.49 -6.17 4.99
N LEU A 80 -10.53 -5.18 4.10
CA LEU A 80 -9.55 -5.08 3.03
C LEU A 80 -8.18 -4.62 3.52
N GLY A 81 -8.13 -3.64 4.43
CA GLY A 81 -6.90 -3.24 5.09
C GLY A 81 -6.22 -4.43 5.78
N HIS A 82 -7.00 -5.24 6.51
CA HIS A 82 -6.52 -6.46 7.13
C HIS A 82 -5.97 -7.46 6.11
N GLN A 83 -6.67 -7.69 4.99
CA GLN A 83 -6.19 -8.58 3.92
C GLN A 83 -4.87 -8.09 3.28
N ILE A 84 -4.73 -6.78 3.07
CA ILE A 84 -3.50 -6.17 2.53
C ILE A 84 -2.33 -6.40 3.50
N LEU A 85 -2.52 -6.13 4.78
CA LEU A 85 -1.50 -6.32 5.82
C LEU A 85 -1.12 -7.80 5.98
N ARG A 86 -2.11 -8.70 5.98
CA ARG A 86 -1.87 -10.15 6.06
C ARG A 86 -1.06 -10.64 4.87
N ARG A 87 -1.43 -10.19 3.66
CA ARG A 87 -0.68 -10.52 2.43
C ARG A 87 0.74 -9.97 2.48
N PHE A 88 0.92 -8.73 2.93
CA PHE A 88 2.25 -8.13 3.09
C PHE A 88 3.12 -8.95 4.03
N LYS A 89 2.60 -9.35 5.20
CA LYS A 89 3.32 -10.21 6.16
C LYS A 89 3.73 -11.54 5.53
N LEU A 90 2.81 -12.22 4.84
CA LEU A 90 3.07 -13.51 4.20
C LEU A 90 4.13 -13.44 3.09
N MET A 91 4.10 -12.41 2.23
CA MET A 91 5.07 -12.27 1.14
C MET A 91 6.48 -11.94 1.64
N ASN A 92 6.58 -11.23 2.77
CA ASN A 92 7.84 -10.73 3.30
C ASN A 92 8.35 -11.53 4.51
N THR A 93 7.76 -12.69 4.83
CA THR A 93 8.24 -13.61 5.89
C THR A 93 9.75 -13.83 5.86
N PRO A 94 10.41 -14.08 4.70
CA PRO A 94 11.87 -14.29 4.67
C PRO A 94 12.69 -13.05 5.05
N ASN A 95 12.13 -11.84 4.87
CA ASN A 95 12.79 -10.57 5.16
C ASN A 95 12.21 -9.89 6.41
N TRP A 96 11.43 -10.62 7.22
CA TRP A 96 10.69 -10.03 8.33
C TRP A 96 11.61 -9.48 9.42
N GLU A 97 12.75 -10.13 9.68
CA GLU A 97 13.75 -9.63 10.64
C GLU A 97 14.36 -8.29 10.20
N LYS A 98 14.63 -8.11 8.90
CA LYS A 98 15.08 -6.80 8.36
C LYS A 98 14.04 -5.70 8.58
N LEU A 99 12.75 -6.05 8.48
CA LEU A 99 11.67 -5.10 8.75
C LEU A 99 11.56 -4.77 10.24
N LYS A 100 11.86 -5.70 11.15
CA LYS A 100 11.92 -5.42 12.60
C LYS A 100 13.05 -4.46 12.96
N GLU A 101 14.18 -4.51 12.27
CA GLU A 101 15.30 -3.57 12.50
C GLU A 101 14.95 -2.13 12.07
N CYS A 102 13.99 -1.97 11.15
CA CYS A 102 13.55 -0.67 10.68
C CYS A 102 12.63 -0.02 11.71
N LYS A 103 13.03 1.15 12.20
CA LYS A 103 12.29 1.89 13.24
C LYS A 103 11.34 2.90 12.64
N ALA A 104 10.15 3.03 13.23
CA ALA A 104 9.18 4.07 12.91
C ALA A 104 9.77 5.43 13.26
N GLN A 105 9.73 6.38 12.33
CA GLN A 105 10.24 7.73 12.58
C GLN A 105 9.23 8.63 13.28
N LYS A 106 7.95 8.34 13.10
CA LYS A 106 6.85 9.16 13.61
C LYS A 106 6.12 8.40 14.70
N HIS A 107 5.60 9.17 15.66
CA HIS A 107 4.59 8.66 16.57
C HIS A 107 3.25 8.56 15.83
N TYR A 108 2.69 7.37 15.81
CA TYR A 108 1.39 7.08 15.22
C TYR A 108 0.41 6.74 16.33
N LYS A 109 -0.61 7.56 16.51
CA LYS A 109 -1.73 7.27 17.41
C LYS A 109 -2.89 6.70 16.60
N TRP A 110 -3.15 5.40 16.73
CA TRP A 110 -4.19 4.69 15.99
C TRP A 110 -5.54 4.78 16.70
N SER A 111 -5.53 4.64 18.02
CA SER A 111 -6.71 4.78 18.88
C SER A 111 -6.35 5.43 20.22
N LYS A 112 -7.27 5.40 21.19
CA LYS A 112 -6.97 5.86 22.56
C LYS A 112 -5.98 4.93 23.29
N VAL A 113 -5.91 3.67 22.87
CA VAL A 113 -5.12 2.61 23.52
C VAL A 113 -3.95 2.18 22.65
N GLU A 114 -4.15 2.11 21.34
CA GLU A 114 -3.13 1.64 20.41
C GLU A 114 -2.35 2.81 19.81
N GLU A 115 -1.04 2.78 20.01
CA GLU A 115 -0.09 3.71 19.44
C GLU A 115 1.19 2.96 19.03
N THR A 116 1.92 3.52 18.07
CA THR A 116 3.26 3.09 17.69
C THR A 116 4.19 4.28 17.90
N LYS A 117 5.14 4.15 18.83
CA LYS A 117 6.05 5.26 19.16
C LYS A 117 7.18 5.37 18.16
N ALA A 118 7.73 6.59 18.04
CA ALA A 118 8.96 6.77 17.29
C ALA A 118 10.08 5.92 17.92
N GLY A 119 10.81 5.17 17.09
CA GLY A 119 11.83 4.22 17.53
C GLY A 119 11.37 2.77 17.64
N GLU A 120 10.06 2.50 17.65
CA GLU A 120 9.52 1.13 17.62
C GLU A 120 9.64 0.51 16.22
N PRO A 121 9.69 -0.83 16.11
CA PRO A 121 9.80 -1.49 14.82
C PRO A 121 8.56 -1.27 13.94
N ILE A 122 8.75 -1.07 12.64
CA ILE A 122 7.64 -0.84 11.69
C ILE A 122 6.70 -2.05 11.57
N THR A 123 7.15 -3.24 11.99
CA THR A 123 6.33 -4.46 12.07
C THR A 123 5.19 -4.33 13.09
N ASN A 124 5.36 -3.52 14.13
CA ASN A 124 4.29 -3.26 15.12
C ASN A 124 3.04 -2.67 14.45
N ILE A 125 3.23 -1.81 13.44
CA ILE A 125 2.11 -1.24 12.67
C ILE A 125 1.31 -2.35 11.97
N VAL A 126 2.01 -3.37 11.45
CA VAL A 126 1.37 -4.51 10.81
C VAL A 126 0.64 -5.37 11.83
N ASP A 127 1.27 -5.66 12.96
CA ASP A 127 0.68 -6.50 14.00
C ASP A 127 -0.58 -5.86 14.61
N ILE A 128 -0.56 -4.54 14.86
CA ILE A 128 -1.73 -3.75 15.30
C ILE A 128 -2.86 -3.83 14.27
N GLY A 129 -2.57 -3.58 12.99
CA GLY A 129 -3.61 -3.65 11.96
C GLY A 129 -4.15 -5.07 11.71
N LEU A 130 -3.41 -6.10 12.13
CA LEU A 130 -3.87 -7.49 12.12
C LEU A 130 -4.73 -7.84 13.35
N SER A 131 -4.39 -7.32 14.54
CA SER A 131 -5.16 -7.54 15.78
C SER A 131 -6.45 -6.72 15.83
N ALA A 132 -6.43 -5.50 15.29
CA ALA A 132 -7.56 -4.58 15.26
C ALA A 132 -7.94 -4.22 13.81
N PRO A 133 -8.79 -5.04 13.15
CA PRO A 133 -9.18 -4.81 11.75
C PRO A 133 -9.79 -3.43 11.48
N SER A 134 -10.45 -2.81 12.47
CA SER A 134 -11.01 -1.45 12.35
C SER A 134 -9.96 -0.38 12.06
N LEU A 135 -8.73 -0.55 12.53
CA LEU A 135 -7.63 0.41 12.34
C LEU A 135 -6.74 0.05 11.15
N SER A 136 -6.99 -1.08 10.51
CA SER A 136 -6.12 -1.64 9.49
C SER A 136 -5.95 -0.72 8.27
N SER A 137 -6.97 0.05 7.90
CA SER A 137 -6.91 0.99 6.77
C SER A 137 -5.88 2.10 7.02
N ASP A 138 -5.86 2.66 8.23
CA ASP A 138 -4.87 3.65 8.64
C ASP A 138 -3.48 3.03 8.81
N CYS A 139 -3.39 1.82 9.35
CA CYS A 139 -2.14 1.08 9.50
C CYS A 139 -1.47 0.81 8.14
N VAL A 140 -2.24 0.49 7.08
CA VAL A 140 -1.70 0.38 5.71
C VAL A 140 -1.08 1.70 5.27
N GLY A 141 -1.74 2.83 5.54
CA GLY A 141 -1.22 4.15 5.22
C GLY A 141 0.08 4.48 5.96
N GLY A 142 0.15 4.17 7.25
CA GLY A 142 1.37 4.33 8.06
C GLY A 142 2.52 3.46 7.60
N LEU A 143 2.25 2.17 7.38
CA LEU A 143 3.22 1.21 6.87
C LEU A 143 3.82 1.68 5.54
N LEU A 144 2.97 2.10 4.60
CA LEU A 144 3.43 2.61 3.31
C LEU A 144 4.39 3.79 3.49
N ARG A 145 4.08 4.75 4.37
CA ARG A 145 4.95 5.92 4.63
C ARG A 145 6.31 5.49 5.18
N GLU A 146 6.34 4.60 6.16
CA GLU A 146 7.61 4.12 6.71
C GLU A 146 8.41 3.31 5.68
N LEU A 147 7.76 2.43 4.91
CA LEU A 147 8.40 1.69 3.82
C LEU A 147 9.00 2.62 2.76
N THR A 148 8.27 3.68 2.38
CA THR A 148 8.76 4.68 1.42
C THR A 148 10.00 5.41 1.93
N HIS A 149 10.00 5.73 3.22
CA HIS A 149 11.09 6.44 3.86
C HIS A 149 12.35 5.56 3.93
N HIS A 150 12.23 4.37 4.51
CA HIS A 150 13.37 3.46 4.67
C HIS A 150 13.97 3.04 3.31
N CYS A 151 13.13 2.82 2.30
CA CYS A 151 13.59 2.57 0.94
C CYS A 151 14.40 3.75 0.38
N SER A 152 13.97 4.99 0.65
CA SER A 152 14.62 6.20 0.14
C SER A 152 15.92 6.51 0.89
N THR A 153 16.07 6.06 2.13
CA THR A 153 17.35 6.05 2.87
C THR A 153 18.30 4.91 2.47
N GLY A 154 17.90 4.05 1.55
CA GLY A 154 18.72 2.93 1.07
C GLY A 154 18.79 1.72 2.00
N LYS A 155 17.92 1.63 3.03
CA LYS A 155 17.90 0.48 3.97
C LYS A 155 17.57 -0.84 3.29
N PHE A 156 16.63 -0.81 2.34
CA PHE A 156 16.27 -1.96 1.52
C PHE A 156 15.64 -1.49 0.21
N PRO A 157 15.76 -2.29 -0.87
CA PRO A 157 15.00 -2.05 -2.08
C PRO A 157 13.54 -2.50 -1.91
N LEU A 158 12.61 -1.67 -2.39
CA LEU A 158 11.16 -1.90 -2.31
C LEU A 158 10.55 -1.99 -3.72
N LEU A 159 9.78 -3.05 -3.96
CA LEU A 159 8.93 -3.20 -5.14
C LEU A 159 7.47 -2.95 -4.74
N VAL A 160 6.85 -1.95 -5.37
CA VAL A 160 5.40 -1.70 -5.24
C VAL A 160 4.72 -2.08 -6.55
N THR A 161 3.72 -2.95 -6.47
CA THR A 161 2.91 -3.33 -7.64
C THR A 161 1.43 -3.09 -7.39
N ILE A 162 0.76 -2.50 -8.40
CA ILE A 162 -0.69 -2.25 -8.37
C ILE A 162 -1.27 -2.75 -9.69
N ASP A 163 -1.98 -3.87 -9.63
CA ASP A 163 -2.77 -4.34 -10.77
C ASP A 163 -4.01 -3.47 -10.94
N HIS A 164 -4.39 -3.18 -12.19
CA HIS A 164 -5.54 -2.34 -12.53
C HIS A 164 -5.55 -0.95 -11.84
N ALA A 165 -4.36 -0.34 -11.71
CA ALA A 165 -4.21 0.98 -11.10
C ALA A 165 -5.11 2.09 -11.68
N ASN A 166 -5.61 1.95 -12.91
CA ASN A 166 -6.56 2.89 -13.51
C ASN A 166 -7.83 3.03 -12.67
N SER A 167 -8.30 1.98 -11.99
CA SER A 167 -9.52 2.06 -11.19
C SER A 167 -9.34 2.99 -9.98
N LEU A 168 -8.11 3.27 -9.53
CA LEU A 168 -7.85 4.27 -8.50
C LEU A 168 -8.34 5.66 -8.88
N TYR A 169 -8.49 5.96 -10.17
CA TYR A 169 -8.96 7.26 -10.69
C TYR A 169 -10.33 7.16 -11.37
N GLY A 170 -10.97 6.00 -11.34
CA GLY A 170 -12.28 5.76 -11.93
C GLY A 170 -13.43 6.22 -11.04
N LYS A 171 -14.67 5.92 -11.48
CA LYS A 171 -15.88 6.08 -10.67
C LYS A 171 -16.05 4.85 -9.77
N THR A 172 -16.64 5.05 -8.60
CA THR A 172 -17.04 3.97 -7.68
C THR A 172 -18.50 3.61 -7.93
N THR A 173 -18.93 2.43 -7.49
CA THR A 173 -20.35 2.08 -7.43
C THR A 173 -20.97 2.30 -6.06
N MET A 174 -20.16 2.63 -5.05
CA MET A 174 -20.63 2.89 -3.68
C MET A 174 -21.52 4.14 -3.67
N LYS A 175 -22.66 4.03 -2.97
CA LYS A 175 -23.61 5.13 -2.81
C LYS A 175 -23.68 5.56 -1.35
N ASP A 176 -23.81 6.86 -1.12
CA ASP A 176 -24.11 7.41 0.20
C ASP A 176 -25.61 7.22 0.53
N ARG A 177 -26.02 7.61 1.74
CA ARG A 177 -27.41 7.62 2.23
C ARG A 177 -28.37 8.36 1.29
N ASP A 178 -27.88 9.38 0.58
CA ASP A 178 -28.63 10.14 -0.43
C ASP A 178 -28.65 9.46 -1.82
N HIS A 179 -28.24 8.19 -1.93
CA HIS A 179 -28.09 7.44 -3.19
C HIS A 179 -27.14 8.05 -4.22
N LYS A 180 -26.33 9.03 -3.83
CA LYS A 180 -25.29 9.65 -4.67
C LYS A 180 -24.03 8.80 -4.65
N PHE A 181 -23.36 8.69 -5.80
CA PHE A 181 -22.08 7.99 -5.89
C PHE A 181 -21.00 8.71 -5.08
N VAL A 182 -20.26 7.96 -4.27
CA VAL A 182 -19.20 8.50 -3.41
C VAL A 182 -17.91 8.63 -4.19
N ASP A 183 -17.31 9.83 -4.20
CA ASP A 183 -16.03 10.04 -4.87
C ASP A 183 -14.91 9.20 -4.21
N PRO A 184 -14.13 8.41 -4.97
CA PRO A 184 -13.05 7.58 -4.41
C PRO A 184 -11.96 8.38 -3.68
N LYS A 185 -11.91 9.72 -3.79
CA LYS A 185 -11.03 10.56 -2.96
C LYS A 185 -11.33 10.46 -1.44
N TYR A 186 -12.56 10.10 -1.08
CA TYR A 186 -12.97 9.92 0.32
C TYR A 186 -12.53 8.56 0.89
N PHE A 187 -12.12 7.62 0.03
CA PHE A 187 -11.67 6.30 0.46
C PHE A 187 -10.22 6.35 0.96
N THR A 188 -10.00 5.98 2.22
CA THR A 188 -8.69 6.10 2.88
C THR A 188 -7.62 5.29 2.15
N LEU A 189 -7.91 4.03 1.78
CA LEU A 189 -6.99 3.20 1.02
C LEU A 189 -6.64 3.81 -0.35
N VAL A 190 -7.64 4.31 -1.09
CA VAL A 190 -7.40 4.95 -2.40
C VAL A 190 -6.53 6.18 -2.24
N HIS A 191 -6.78 6.99 -1.21
CA HIS A 191 -5.95 8.16 -0.91
C HIS A 191 -4.49 7.77 -0.67
N HIS A 192 -4.23 6.74 0.16
CA HIS A 192 -2.87 6.26 0.42
C HIS A 192 -2.18 5.72 -0.84
N LEU A 193 -2.91 4.98 -1.68
CA LEU A 193 -2.37 4.43 -2.93
C LEU A 193 -2.12 5.51 -4.00
N ARG A 194 -2.99 6.51 -4.11
CA ARG A 194 -2.73 7.66 -5.00
C ARG A 194 -1.48 8.42 -4.55
N LYS A 195 -1.30 8.63 -3.24
CA LYS A 195 -0.08 9.26 -2.70
C LYS A 195 1.17 8.42 -2.98
N LEU A 196 1.05 7.10 -2.87
CA LEU A 196 2.10 6.14 -3.25
C LEU A 196 2.51 6.30 -4.72
N LEU A 197 1.60 6.74 -5.59
CA LEU A 197 1.85 6.97 -7.02
C LEU A 197 2.34 8.38 -7.36
N GLN A 198 2.50 9.30 -6.39
CA GLN A 198 3.04 10.66 -6.60
C GLN A 198 4.59 10.69 -6.55
N ASN A 199 5.20 11.75 -7.11
CA ASN A 199 6.66 11.97 -7.28
C ASN A 199 7.48 12.12 -5.99
N ASP A 200 6.82 12.21 -4.84
CA ASP A 200 7.44 12.79 -3.63
C ASP A 200 8.13 11.76 -2.72
N TRP A 201 8.68 10.70 -3.30
CA TRP A 201 9.39 9.68 -2.52
C TRP A 201 10.80 10.13 -2.11
N VAL A 202 11.36 11.11 -2.85
CA VAL A 202 12.56 11.80 -2.45
C VAL A 202 12.17 12.84 -1.39
N GLY A 203 12.82 12.77 -0.24
CA GLY A 203 12.51 13.49 0.99
C GLY A 203 11.74 14.81 0.81
N SER A 204 10.47 14.80 1.20
CA SER A 204 9.80 16.03 1.67
C SER A 204 10.32 16.33 3.08
N SER A 205 11.58 16.74 3.13
CA SER A 205 12.08 17.66 4.14
C SER A 205 11.69 19.06 3.69
N THR A 206 10.49 19.47 4.09
CA THR A 206 10.12 20.88 4.30
C THR A 206 9.03 20.92 5.35
#